data_AF-A0A356EMB3-F1
#
_entry.id   AF-A0A356EMB3-F1
#
_cell.length_a   1.000
_cell.length_b   1.000
_cell.length_c   1.000
_cell.angle_alpha   90.00
_cell.angle_beta   90.00
_cell.angle_gamma   90.00
#
_symmetry.space_group_name_H-M   'P 1'
#
loop_
_entity.id
_entity.type
_entity.pdbx_description
1 polymer ?
#
loop_
_entity_poly.entity_id
_entity_poly.type
_entity_poly.pdbx_seq_one_letter_code
_entity_poly.pdbx_strand_id
1 'polypeptide(L)' 'NQAGLETAHVRRLGVPDRFIEHGSRAELLADLGLDVGGIAAACREMAKTRRSVGQVSPENR' A
#
# COMPACT_ATOMS: atom_id res chain seq x y z
N ASN A 1 5.69 1.10 15.16
CA ASN A 1 6.03 -0.31 14.86
C ASN A 1 7.04 -0.80 15.90
N GLN A 2 7.27 -2.11 16.04
CA GLN A 2 8.20 -2.64 17.06
C GLN A 2 9.67 -2.21 16.83
N ALA A 3 10.02 -1.82 15.60
CA ALA A 3 11.36 -1.38 15.21
C ALA A 3 11.62 0.13 15.40
N GLY A 4 10.65 0.93 15.85
CA GLY A 4 10.79 2.38 16.02
C GLY A 4 10.99 3.17 14.72
N LEU A 5 10.74 2.57 13.55
CA LEU A 5 10.87 3.23 12.25
C LEU A 5 9.65 4.08 11.92
N GLU A 6 9.86 5.21 11.25
CA GLU A 6 8.79 6.03 10.65
C GLU A 6 7.95 5.15 9.71
N THR A 7 6.62 5.21 9.85
CA THR A 7 5.68 4.33 9.13
C THR A 7 4.50 5.05 8.50
N ALA A 8 4.46 6.38 8.57
CA ALA A 8 3.44 7.20 7.93
C ALA A 8 3.39 6.98 6.41
N HIS A 9 4.52 6.64 5.79
CA HIS A 9 4.61 6.30 4.36
C HIS A 9 4.47 4.79 4.06
N VAL A 10 4.10 3.96 5.03
CA VAL A 10 3.84 2.53 4.85
C VAL A 10 2.35 2.30 4.65
N ARG A 11 1.99 1.63 3.54
CA ARG A 11 0.63 1.12 3.30
C ARG A 11 0.63 -0.39 3.47
N ARG A 12 -0.36 -0.92 4.19
CA ARG A 12 -0.56 -2.36 4.37
C ARG A 12 -1.66 -2.83 3.42
N LEU A 13 -1.37 -3.89 2.67
CA LEU A 13 -2.34 -4.62 1.86
C LEU A 13 -2.44 -6.02 2.45
N GLY A 14 -3.64 -6.51 2.69
CA GLY A 14 -3.87 -7.82 3.27
C GLY A 14 -5.34 -8.08 3.53
N VAL A 15 -5.63 -9.22 4.14
CA VAL A 15 -6.99 -9.61 4.50
C VAL A 15 -7.41 -8.82 5.74
N PRO A 16 -8.59 -8.19 5.75
CA PRO A 16 -9.09 -7.48 6.91
C PRO A 16 -9.51 -8.45 8.01
N ASP A 17 -9.48 -7.99 9.26
CA ASP A 17 -9.93 -8.76 10.42
C ASP A 17 -11.47 -8.74 10.51
N ARG A 18 -12.10 -9.45 9.57
CA ARG A 18 -13.55 -9.68 9.49
C ARG A 18 -13.81 -10.93 8.66
N PHE A 19 -15.00 -11.50 8.81
CA PHE A 19 -15.44 -12.56 7.92
C PHE A 19 -15.58 -12.05 6.47
N ILE A 20 -15.12 -12.88 5.54
CA ILE A 20 -15.28 -12.74 4.09
C ILE A 20 -16.08 -13.95 3.62
N GLU A 21 -16.98 -13.74 2.66
CA GLU A 21 -17.74 -14.82 2.04
C GLU A 21 -16.79 -15.83 1.36
N HIS A 22 -17.18 -17.10 1.31
CA HIS A 22 -16.39 -18.11 0.60
C HIS A 22 -16.53 -17.93 -0.91
N GLY A 23 -15.44 -18.09 -1.63
CA GLY A 23 -15.41 -18.01 -3.08
C GLY A 23 -14.15 -18.65 -3.63
N SER A 24 -13.97 -18.61 -4.95
CA SER A 24 -12.71 -19.02 -5.53
C SER A 24 -11.58 -18.08 -5.11
N ARG A 25 -10.35 -18.59 -5.12
CA ARG A 25 -9.17 -17.77 -4.79
C ARG A 25 -9.09 -16.49 -5.64
N ALA A 26 -9.45 -16.58 -6.93
CA ALA A 26 -9.35 -15.44 -7.84
C ALA A 26 -10.35 -14.34 -7.47
N GLU A 27 -11.60 -14.72 -7.18
CA GLU A 27 -12.65 -13.79 -6.74
C GLU A 27 -12.28 -13.13 -5.42
N LEU A 28 -11.86 -13.91 -4.41
CA LEU A 28 -11.48 -13.37 -3.11
C LEU A 28 -10.31 -12.38 -3.20
N LEU A 29 -9.32 -12.66 -4.05
CA LEU A 29 -8.20 -11.74 -4.24
C LEU A 29 -8.62 -10.48 -4.98
N ALA A 30 -9.48 -10.59 -6.00
CA ALA A 30 -9.99 -9.44 -6.73
C ALA A 30 -10.85 -8.54 -5.82
N ASP A 31 -11.76 -9.13 -5.04
CA ASP A 31 -12.65 -8.41 -4.11
C ASP A 31 -11.87 -7.67 -3.02
N LEU A 32 -10.74 -8.24 -2.59
CA LEU A 32 -9.85 -7.61 -1.61
C LEU A 32 -8.83 -6.65 -2.24
N GLY A 33 -8.77 -6.54 -3.58
CA GLY A 33 -7.75 -5.77 -4.28
C GLY A 33 -6.33 -6.31 -4.09
N LEU A 34 -6.21 -7.61 -3.77
CA LEU A 34 -4.96 -8.35 -3.59
C LEU A 34 -4.56 -9.14 -4.84
N ASP A 35 -5.25 -8.90 -5.95
CA ASP A 35 -4.86 -9.38 -7.26
C ASP A 35 -3.76 -8.50 -7.88
N VAL A 36 -3.31 -8.88 -9.08
CA VAL A 36 -2.25 -8.14 -9.79
C VAL A 36 -2.65 -6.69 -10.05
N GLY A 37 -3.91 -6.46 -10.42
CA GLY A 37 -4.43 -5.12 -10.73
C GLY A 37 -4.44 -4.21 -9.51
N GLY A 38 -5.00 -4.69 -8.40
CA GLY A 38 -5.12 -3.97 -7.13
C GLY A 38 -3.77 -3.64 -6.51
N ILE A 39 -2.84 -4.61 -6.47
CA ILE A 39 -1.49 -4.38 -5.96
C ILE A 39 -0.75 -3.35 -6.82
N ALA A 40 -0.79 -3.49 -8.14
CA ALA A 40 -0.10 -2.55 -9.03
C ALA A 40 -0.70 -1.12 -8.93
N ALA A 41 -2.02 -1.00 -8.76
CA ALA A 41 -2.67 0.28 -8.52
C ALA A 41 -2.22 0.91 -7.20
N ALA A 42 -2.21 0.14 -6.10
CA ALA A 42 -1.74 0.61 -4.80
C ALA A 42 -0.30 1.13 -4.85
N CYS A 43 0.61 0.41 -5.52
CA CYS A 43 1.99 0.85 -5.72
C CYS A 43 2.07 2.18 -6.49
N ARG A 44 1.32 2.32 -7.59
CA ARG A 44 1.30 3.56 -8.38
C ARG A 44 0.77 4.75 -7.57
N GLU A 45 -0.29 4.57 -6.78
CA GLU A 45 -0.81 5.63 -5.93
C GLU A 45 0.20 6.05 -4.86
N MET A 46 0.86 5.09 -4.20
CA MET A 46 1.93 5.40 -3.23
C MET A 46 3.09 6.17 -3.87
N ALA A 47 3.48 5.80 -5.10
CA ALA A 47 4.52 6.51 -5.84
C ALA A 47 4.11 7.94 -6.21
N LYS A 48 2.83 8.20 -6.49
CA LYS A 48 2.31 9.56 -6.72
C LYS A 48 2.35 10.40 -5.44
N THR A 49 1.89 9.86 -4.32
CA THR A 49 1.87 10.58 -3.03
C THR A 49 3.26 10.95 -2.54
N ARG A 50 4.29 10.13 -2.85
CA ARG A 50 5.69 10.48 -2.52
C ARG A 50 6.25 11.67 -3.28
N ARG A 51 5.72 12.03 -4.46
CA ARG A 51 6.25 13.15 -5.24
C ARG A 51 6.02 14.53 -4.61
N SER A 52 5.16 14.66 -3.60
CA SER A 52 5.00 15.90 -2.84
C SER A 52 5.94 16.02 -1.63
N VAL A 53 6.69 14.96 -1.28
CA VAL A 53 7.62 14.93 -0.12
C VAL A 53 9.06 14.75 -0.62
N GLY A 54 9.47 15.58 -1.60
CA GLY A 54 10.74 15.36 -2.30
C GLY A 54 11.35 16.51 -3.12
N GLN A 55 10.89 17.76 -2.99
CA GLN A 55 11.81 18.89 -3.19
C GLN A 55 12.56 19.12 -1.87
N VAL A 56 13.55 18.27 -1.60
CA VAL A 56 14.58 18.60 -0.61
C VAL A 56 15.71 19.24 -1.40
N SER A 57 15.84 20.56 -1.27
CA SER A 57 16.93 21.35 -1.84
C SER A 57 18.28 20.75 -1.42
N PRO A 58 19.23 20.53 -2.33
CA PRO A 58 20.56 20.07 -1.98
C PRO A 58 21.46 21.29 -1.70
N GLU A 59 21.16 22.08 -0.67
CA GLU A 59 22.08 23.12 -0.18
C GLU A 59 21.68 23.60 1.21
N ASN A 60 22.32 23.05 2.24
CA ASN A 60 22.91 23.89 3.27
C ASN A 60 24.05 23.12 3.93
N ARG A 61 25.26 23.50 3.50
CA ARG A 61 26.52 23.32 4.22
C ARG A 61 26.54 24.31 5.38
#